data_AF-Q2NDL5-F1
#
_entry.id   AF-Q2NDL5-F1
#
_cell.length_a   1.000
_cell.length_b   1.000
_cell.length_c   1.000
_cell.angle_alpha   90.00
_cell.angle_beta   90.00
_cell.angle_gamma   90.00
#
_symmetry.space_group_name_H-M   'P 1'
#
loop_
_entity.id
_entity.type
_entity.pdbx_description
1 polymer ?
#
loop_
_entity_poly.entity_id
_entity_poly.type
_entity_poly.pdbx_seq_one_letter_code
_entity_poly.pdbx_strand_id
1 'polypeptide(L)'
;MYDSFASQLADLDLTGFTIAPAPFDATDFPSEDATAQTLGAVWSDLFALFADTALEADSEDIAWGLVNLFHRAASRKSAQLDRASDEIRVLLASADGSEIHSSNLEEQTARAQAAEASMQAFEQMREIAASLYRDETGSSWKPVSGSRASHAKSLTSAVIDARDFLRARAERRQAAHMPEGTPVIFTGGRSRFETTEDAKAYASNIWATLDKVRANVPDLVLVHGGDSKGADRLAASWAERHEVQQLTFSLDRRLGARAGFKRNEQMLSLNPRYVVAFPGNGVTERLVIDAKKQRITVVDRRGPVGVKPVHAQAR
;
A
#
# COMPACT_ATOMS: atom_id res chain seq x y z
N MET A 1 21.01 30.51 37.37
CA MET A 1 19.63 30.99 37.58
C MET A 1 18.86 30.40 36.41
N TYR A 2 18.08 29.33 36.63
CA TYR A 2 17.34 28.70 35.55
C TYR A 2 16.11 29.55 35.27
N ASP A 3 16.01 30.08 34.05
CA ASP A 3 14.76 30.66 33.57
C ASP A 3 13.66 29.61 33.67
N SER A 4 12.55 29.98 34.30
CA SER A 4 11.41 29.09 34.41
C SER A 4 10.88 28.78 33.01
N PHE A 5 10.34 27.58 32.80
CA PHE A 5 9.67 27.24 31.55
C PHE A 5 8.58 28.28 31.16
N ALA A 6 7.97 28.92 32.16
CA ALA A 6 7.00 30.00 31.96
C ALA A 6 7.62 31.30 31.43
N SER A 7 8.85 31.67 31.80
CA SER A 7 9.53 32.85 31.25
C SER A 7 9.98 32.61 29.81
N GLN A 8 10.38 31.38 29.47
CA GLN A 8 10.71 30.99 28.09
C GLN A 8 9.50 31.00 27.15
N LEU A 9 8.30 30.68 27.67
CA LEU A 9 7.05 30.75 26.92
C LEU A 9 6.53 32.19 26.77
N ALA A 10 6.80 33.07 27.74
CA ALA A 10 6.33 34.46 27.73
C ALA A 10 7.05 35.33 26.69
N ASP A 11 8.29 34.98 26.33
CA ASP A 11 9.08 35.67 25.30
C ASP A 11 8.76 35.18 23.87
N LEU A 12 7.89 34.18 23.71
CA LEU A 12 7.38 33.80 22.40
C LEU A 12 6.33 34.80 21.96
N ASP A 13 6.63 35.53 20.89
CA ASP A 13 5.64 36.33 20.19
C ASP A 13 4.61 35.41 19.52
N LEU A 14 3.51 35.16 20.24
CA LEU A 14 2.36 34.40 19.77
C LEU A 14 1.33 35.30 19.07
N THR A 15 1.63 36.58 18.85
CA THR A 15 0.70 37.48 18.15
C THR A 15 0.62 37.08 16.68
N GLY A 16 -0.47 36.40 16.32
CA GLY A 16 -0.68 35.76 15.02
C GLY A 16 -0.77 34.22 15.07
N PHE A 17 -0.50 33.61 16.23
CA PHE A 17 -0.69 32.17 16.45
C PHE A 17 -2.14 31.90 16.87
N THR A 18 -3.03 31.75 15.87
CA THR A 18 -4.42 31.37 16.13
C THR A 18 -4.52 29.84 16.18
N ILE A 19 -4.69 29.27 17.37
CA ILE A 19 -5.08 27.86 17.52
C ILE A 19 -6.58 27.78 17.28
N ALA A 20 -6.98 27.78 16.02
CA ALA A 20 -8.33 27.39 15.64
C ALA A 20 -8.43 25.85 15.69
N PRO A 21 -9.59 25.28 16.07
CA PRO A 21 -9.81 23.84 15.90
C PRO A 21 -9.66 23.49 14.41
N ALA A 22 -9.12 22.31 14.13
CA ALA A 22 -9.12 21.78 12.77
C ALA A 22 -10.57 21.78 12.25
N PRO A 23 -10.80 22.03 10.95
CA PRO A 23 -12.15 22.07 10.39
C PRO A 23 -12.90 20.74 10.55
N PHE A 24 -12.17 19.65 10.80
CA PHE A 24 -12.68 18.35 11.22
C PHE A 24 -11.76 17.76 12.28
N ASP A 25 -12.32 17.07 13.26
CA ASP A 25 -11.59 16.28 14.24
C ASP A 25 -11.91 14.78 14.13
N ALA A 26 -11.29 13.96 14.99
CA ALA A 26 -11.45 12.51 14.95
C ALA A 26 -12.89 12.04 15.26
N THR A 27 -13.72 12.89 15.86
CA THR A 27 -15.12 12.58 16.21
C THR A 27 -16.09 12.86 15.06
N ASP A 28 -15.67 13.61 14.04
CA ASP A 28 -16.46 13.83 12.81
C ASP A 28 -16.53 12.59 11.90
N PHE A 29 -15.67 11.60 12.14
CA PHE A 29 -15.64 10.34 11.42
C PHE A 29 -16.02 9.17 12.33
N PRO A 30 -16.57 8.08 11.78
CA PRO A 30 -16.83 6.88 12.55
C PRO A 30 -15.55 6.38 13.22
N SER A 31 -15.65 5.96 14.48
CA SER A 31 -14.51 5.33 15.16
C SER A 31 -14.10 4.04 14.45
N GLU A 32 -12.84 3.65 14.63
CA GLU A 32 -12.29 2.42 14.06
C GLU A 32 -13.12 1.20 14.51
N ASP A 33 -13.46 1.12 15.80
CA ASP A 33 -14.26 0.04 16.37
C ASP A 33 -15.67 -0.02 15.76
N ALA A 34 -16.36 1.12 15.64
CA ALA A 34 -17.69 1.16 15.06
C ALA A 34 -17.67 0.76 13.58
N THR A 35 -16.62 1.19 12.85
CA THR A 35 -16.39 0.81 11.46
C THR A 35 -16.13 -0.68 11.32
N ALA A 36 -15.23 -1.24 12.14
CA ALA A 36 -14.88 -2.66 12.12
C ALA A 36 -16.09 -3.55 12.45
N GLN A 37 -16.84 -3.21 13.49
CA GLN A 37 -18.05 -3.93 13.88
C GLN A 37 -19.11 -3.91 12.76
N THR A 38 -19.38 -2.72 12.21
CA THR A 38 -20.43 -2.56 11.19
C THR A 38 -20.06 -3.25 9.89
N LEU A 39 -18.82 -3.07 9.41
CA LEU A 39 -18.35 -3.74 8.19
C LEU A 39 -18.28 -5.25 8.37
N GLY A 40 -17.87 -5.74 9.54
CA GLY A 40 -17.88 -7.16 9.86
C GLY A 40 -19.30 -7.76 9.81
N ALA A 41 -20.29 -7.06 10.38
CA ALA A 41 -21.69 -7.51 10.32
C ALA A 41 -22.23 -7.50 8.89
N VAL A 42 -22.05 -6.40 8.14
CA VAL A 42 -22.49 -6.30 6.73
C VAL A 42 -21.83 -7.39 5.88
N TRP A 43 -20.54 -7.65 6.09
CA TRP A 43 -19.82 -8.69 5.39
C TRP A 43 -20.39 -10.08 5.69
N SER A 44 -20.51 -10.42 6.98
CA SER A 44 -21.03 -11.70 7.43
C SER A 44 -22.44 -11.97 6.89
N ASP A 45 -23.36 -11.01 7.04
CA ASP A 45 -24.75 -11.16 6.60
C ASP A 45 -24.84 -11.26 5.07
N LEU A 46 -24.04 -10.48 4.34
CA LEU A 46 -24.01 -10.53 2.89
C LEU A 46 -23.53 -11.89 2.37
N PHE A 47 -22.39 -12.38 2.87
CA PHE A 47 -21.78 -13.62 2.36
C PHE A 47 -22.47 -14.89 2.88
N ALA A 48 -23.22 -14.81 3.98
CA ALA A 48 -24.12 -15.87 4.40
C ALA A 48 -25.20 -16.20 3.34
N LEU A 49 -25.56 -15.25 2.46
CA LEU A 49 -26.51 -15.49 1.35
C LEU A 49 -25.90 -16.33 0.22
N PHE A 50 -24.58 -16.38 0.12
CA PHE A 50 -23.86 -17.07 -0.96
C PHE A 50 -23.54 -18.51 -0.57
N ALA A 51 -23.28 -18.77 0.71
CA ALA A 51 -22.95 -20.08 1.24
C ALA A 51 -24.01 -21.14 0.87
N ASP A 52 -23.55 -22.31 0.44
CA ASP A 52 -24.40 -23.44 0.02
C ASP A 52 -25.35 -23.11 -1.17
N THR A 53 -25.05 -22.06 -1.94
CA THR A 53 -25.78 -21.70 -3.16
C THR A 53 -24.89 -21.80 -4.39
N ALA A 54 -25.50 -21.81 -5.57
CA ALA A 54 -24.76 -21.75 -6.83
C ALA A 54 -23.93 -20.45 -6.98
N LEU A 55 -24.23 -19.41 -6.21
CA LEU A 55 -23.53 -18.12 -6.24
C LEU A 55 -22.21 -18.14 -5.46
N GLU A 56 -21.94 -19.18 -4.66
CA GLU A 56 -20.70 -19.29 -3.89
C GLU A 56 -19.44 -19.14 -4.78
N ALA A 57 -19.52 -19.61 -6.03
CA ALA A 57 -18.45 -19.48 -7.02
C ALA A 57 -18.15 -18.02 -7.43
N ASP A 58 -19.13 -17.13 -7.31
CA ASP A 58 -19.03 -15.70 -7.65
C ASP A 58 -18.69 -14.82 -6.42
N SER A 59 -18.65 -15.41 -5.22
CA SER A 59 -18.47 -14.69 -3.94
C SER A 59 -17.17 -13.88 -3.90
N GLU A 60 -16.06 -14.40 -4.42
CA GLU A 60 -14.76 -13.71 -4.42
C GLU A 60 -14.80 -12.41 -5.24
N ASP A 61 -15.49 -12.40 -6.38
CA ASP A 61 -15.62 -11.20 -7.23
C ASP A 61 -16.48 -10.13 -6.56
N ILE A 62 -17.56 -10.54 -5.87
CA ILE A 62 -18.40 -9.63 -5.08
C ILE A 62 -17.63 -9.07 -3.88
N ALA A 63 -16.91 -9.93 -3.16
CA ALA A 63 -16.05 -9.56 -2.04
C ALA A 63 -14.97 -8.56 -2.47
N TRP A 64 -14.33 -8.81 -3.62
CA TRP A 64 -13.37 -7.88 -4.21
C TRP A 64 -14.02 -6.52 -4.51
N GLY A 65 -15.23 -6.53 -5.06
CA GLY A 65 -16.02 -5.34 -5.36
C GLY A 65 -16.36 -4.50 -4.13
N LEU A 66 -16.69 -5.15 -3.01
CA LEU A 66 -17.01 -4.48 -1.74
C LEU A 66 -15.82 -3.72 -1.17
N VAL A 67 -14.62 -4.32 -1.16
CA VAL A 67 -13.39 -3.60 -0.77
C VAL A 67 -13.09 -2.46 -1.75
N ASN A 68 -13.28 -2.70 -3.04
CA ASN A 68 -13.02 -1.73 -4.10
C ASN A 68 -13.94 -0.48 -4.03
N LEU A 69 -15.13 -0.58 -3.41
CA LEU A 69 -16.00 0.56 -3.13
C LEU A 69 -15.26 1.64 -2.33
N PHE A 70 -14.65 1.25 -1.21
CA PHE A 70 -13.90 2.15 -0.33
C PHE A 70 -12.62 2.65 -0.99
N HIS A 71 -11.92 1.79 -1.73
CA HIS A 71 -10.74 2.20 -2.50
C HIS A 71 -11.06 3.29 -3.53
N ARG A 72 -12.19 3.17 -4.25
CA ARG A 72 -12.65 4.19 -5.20
C ARG A 72 -13.07 5.48 -4.50
N ALA A 73 -13.70 5.39 -3.33
CA ALA A 73 -14.06 6.56 -2.53
C ALA A 73 -12.81 7.32 -2.06
N ALA A 74 -11.81 6.62 -1.51
CA ALA A 74 -10.52 7.18 -1.13
C ALA A 74 -9.83 7.84 -2.33
N SER A 75 -9.80 7.17 -3.49
CA SER A 75 -9.16 7.70 -4.70
C SER A 75 -9.82 8.99 -5.21
N ARG A 76 -11.16 9.11 -5.14
CA ARG A 76 -11.87 10.36 -5.48
C ARG A 76 -11.49 11.49 -4.53
N LYS A 77 -11.37 11.20 -3.23
CA LYS A 77 -10.95 12.17 -2.22
C LYS A 77 -9.49 12.58 -2.37
N SER A 78 -8.59 11.64 -2.70
CA SER A 78 -7.21 11.96 -3.08
C SER A 78 -7.16 12.92 -4.28
N ALA A 79 -7.95 12.70 -5.32
CA ALA A 79 -7.98 13.58 -6.49
C ALA A 79 -8.59 14.96 -6.20
N GLN A 80 -9.54 15.06 -5.25
CA GLN A 80 -10.03 16.35 -4.76
C GLN A 80 -8.95 17.10 -3.99
N LEU A 81 -8.23 16.38 -3.14
CA LEU A 81 -7.15 16.90 -2.33
C LEU A 81 -5.93 17.34 -3.17
N ASP A 82 -5.59 16.62 -4.23
CA ASP A 82 -4.55 17.03 -5.19
C ASP A 82 -4.92 18.37 -5.84
N ARG A 83 -6.17 18.53 -6.33
CA ARG A 83 -6.65 19.79 -6.92
C ARG A 83 -6.61 20.96 -5.92
N ALA A 84 -7.11 20.75 -4.70
CA ALA A 84 -7.04 21.78 -3.66
C ALA A 84 -5.59 22.15 -3.31
N SER A 85 -4.68 21.18 -3.28
CA SER A 85 -3.25 21.44 -3.06
C SER A 85 -2.63 22.27 -4.18
N ASP A 86 -3.01 22.03 -5.43
CA ASP A 86 -2.57 22.82 -6.57
C ASP A 86 -3.07 24.27 -6.46
N GLU A 87 -4.34 24.47 -6.10
CA GLU A 87 -4.93 25.80 -5.86
C GLU A 87 -4.21 26.55 -4.72
N ILE A 88 -3.90 25.87 -3.60
CA ILE A 88 -3.11 26.44 -2.50
C ILE A 88 -1.74 26.91 -2.99
N ARG A 89 -1.04 26.10 -3.82
CA ARG A 89 0.27 26.50 -4.38
C ARG A 89 0.17 27.73 -5.27
N VAL A 90 -0.89 27.82 -6.07
CA VAL A 90 -1.14 29.00 -6.93
C VAL A 90 -1.37 30.24 -6.08
N LEU A 91 -2.23 30.16 -5.06
CA LEU A 91 -2.50 31.27 -4.14
C LEU A 91 -1.22 31.72 -3.42
N LEU A 92 -0.46 30.79 -2.83
CA LEU A 92 0.81 31.11 -2.19
C LEU A 92 1.82 31.81 -3.13
N ALA A 93 1.79 31.50 -4.42
CA ALA A 93 2.65 32.14 -5.43
C ALA A 93 2.14 33.52 -5.88
N SER A 94 0.84 33.79 -5.75
CA SER A 94 0.19 35.05 -6.16
C SER A 94 -0.22 35.93 -4.98
N ALA A 95 0.37 35.72 -3.81
CA ALA A 95 0.07 36.46 -2.59
C ALA A 95 0.27 37.97 -2.78
N ASP A 96 -0.82 38.73 -2.63
CA ASP A 96 -0.87 40.19 -2.79
C ASP A 96 -1.09 40.94 -1.46
N GLY A 97 -1.24 40.20 -0.35
CA GLY A 97 -1.50 40.75 0.98
C GLY A 97 -2.93 41.24 1.20
N SER A 98 -3.85 40.99 0.26
CA SER A 98 -5.26 41.35 0.44
C SER A 98 -5.98 40.37 1.38
N GLU A 99 -6.96 40.89 2.14
CA GLU A 99 -7.82 40.06 3.00
C GLU A 99 -8.57 38.99 2.20
N ILE A 100 -9.01 39.34 0.98
CA ILE A 100 -9.66 38.41 0.05
C ILE A 100 -8.72 37.26 -0.30
N HIS A 101 -7.44 37.55 -0.57
CA HIS A 101 -6.46 36.52 -0.86
C HIS A 101 -6.21 35.61 0.35
N SER A 102 -6.09 36.19 1.56
CA SER A 102 -5.95 35.41 2.80
C SER A 102 -7.15 34.48 3.03
N SER A 103 -8.36 35.01 2.89
CA SER A 103 -9.61 34.25 3.04
C SER A 103 -9.71 33.11 2.02
N ASN A 104 -9.37 33.36 0.74
CA ASN A 104 -9.34 32.31 -0.28
C ASN A 104 -8.31 31.21 0.03
N LEU A 105 -7.14 31.57 0.56
CA LEU A 105 -6.10 30.61 0.95
C LEU A 105 -6.55 29.75 2.13
N GLU A 106 -7.18 30.36 3.14
CA GLU A 106 -7.77 29.66 4.28
C GLU A 106 -8.87 28.70 3.84
N GLU A 107 -9.79 29.13 2.96
CA GLU A 107 -10.86 28.29 2.44
C GLU A 107 -10.31 27.06 1.69
N GLN A 108 -9.32 27.26 0.82
CA GLN A 108 -8.73 26.15 0.06
C GLN A 108 -7.93 25.20 0.96
N THR A 109 -7.27 25.73 1.99
CA THR A 109 -6.58 24.92 3.00
C THR A 109 -7.58 24.07 3.77
N ALA A 110 -8.70 24.64 4.21
CA ALA A 110 -9.77 23.89 4.89
C ALA A 110 -10.38 22.81 3.98
N ARG A 111 -10.63 23.12 2.70
CA ARG A 111 -11.12 22.14 1.71
C ARG A 111 -10.14 21.00 1.50
N ALA A 112 -8.83 21.29 1.47
CA ALA A 112 -7.80 20.27 1.37
C ALA A 112 -7.79 19.37 2.62
N GLN A 113 -7.77 19.95 3.82
CA GLN A 113 -7.82 19.20 5.08
C GLN A 113 -9.07 18.30 5.15
N ALA A 114 -10.24 18.80 4.75
CA ALA A 114 -11.48 18.03 4.68
C ALA A 114 -11.39 16.82 3.75
N ALA A 115 -10.83 17.03 2.55
CA ALA A 115 -10.66 15.98 1.55
C ALA A 115 -9.66 14.93 2.03
N GLU A 116 -8.61 15.33 2.75
CA GLU A 116 -7.62 14.44 3.34
C GLU A 116 -8.20 13.59 4.47
N ALA A 117 -8.92 14.19 5.41
CA ALA A 117 -9.56 13.45 6.50
C ALA A 117 -10.57 12.42 5.96
N SER A 118 -11.40 12.82 4.97
CA SER A 118 -12.30 11.89 4.27
C SER A 118 -11.55 10.77 3.54
N MET A 119 -10.43 11.09 2.89
CA MET A 119 -9.60 10.10 2.20
C MET A 119 -9.07 9.06 3.18
N GLN A 120 -8.52 9.49 4.32
CA GLN A 120 -7.99 8.61 5.35
C GLN A 120 -9.07 7.72 5.97
N ALA A 121 -10.27 8.25 6.23
CA ALA A 121 -11.40 7.46 6.72
C ALA A 121 -11.80 6.35 5.72
N PHE A 122 -11.87 6.65 4.43
CA PHE A 122 -12.14 5.63 3.41
C PHE A 122 -10.99 4.64 3.21
N GLU A 123 -9.74 5.06 3.43
CA GLU A 123 -8.60 4.13 3.46
C GLU A 123 -8.72 3.17 4.64
N GLN A 124 -9.07 3.64 5.84
CA GLN A 124 -9.29 2.77 7.00
C GLN A 124 -10.41 1.75 6.73
N MET A 125 -11.56 2.19 6.20
CA MET A 125 -12.64 1.29 5.80
C MET A 125 -12.18 0.26 4.75
N ARG A 126 -11.35 0.67 3.79
CA ARG A 126 -10.74 -0.23 2.80
C ARG A 126 -9.84 -1.27 3.46
N GLU A 127 -9.01 -0.88 4.43
CA GLU A 127 -8.12 -1.81 5.12
C GLU A 127 -8.89 -2.84 5.96
N ILE A 128 -9.95 -2.43 6.65
CA ILE A 128 -10.87 -3.32 7.38
C ILE A 128 -11.58 -4.28 6.40
N ALA A 129 -12.12 -3.75 5.30
CA ALA A 129 -12.77 -4.60 4.30
C ALA A 129 -11.77 -5.57 3.65
N ALA A 130 -10.52 -5.15 3.44
CA ALA A 130 -9.46 -6.00 2.91
C ALA A 130 -9.05 -7.12 3.90
N SER A 131 -9.09 -6.87 5.21
CA SER A 131 -8.87 -7.93 6.19
C SER A 131 -9.99 -8.97 6.14
N LEU A 132 -11.25 -8.52 6.07
CA LEU A 132 -12.40 -9.43 5.90
C LEU A 132 -12.31 -10.24 4.61
N TYR A 133 -11.95 -9.59 3.49
CA TYR A 133 -11.69 -10.28 2.22
C TYR A 133 -10.64 -11.37 2.34
N ARG A 134 -9.53 -11.08 3.02
CA ARG A 134 -8.44 -12.04 3.22
C ARG A 134 -8.89 -13.20 4.11
N ASP A 135 -9.65 -12.93 5.15
CA ASP A 135 -10.11 -13.95 6.09
C ASP A 135 -11.14 -14.89 5.42
N GLU A 136 -11.98 -14.35 4.53
CA GLU A 136 -12.94 -15.11 3.72
C GLU A 136 -12.26 -15.92 2.59
N THR A 137 -11.36 -15.30 1.83
CA THR A 137 -10.85 -15.87 0.57
C THR A 137 -9.45 -16.48 0.68
N GLY A 138 -8.74 -16.25 1.79
CA GLY A 138 -7.31 -16.54 1.95
C GLY A 138 -6.38 -15.71 1.05
N SER A 139 -6.93 -14.78 0.26
CA SER A 139 -6.20 -14.00 -0.74
C SER A 139 -6.01 -12.55 -0.30
N SER A 140 -4.86 -11.96 -0.64
CA SER A 140 -4.65 -10.54 -0.42
C SER A 140 -5.43 -9.70 -1.42
N TRP A 141 -6.23 -8.74 -0.92
CA TRP A 141 -6.96 -7.81 -1.78
C TRP A 141 -6.01 -6.80 -2.44
N LYS A 142 -6.19 -6.58 -3.74
CA LYS A 142 -5.44 -5.59 -4.54
C LYS A 142 -6.32 -4.87 -5.54
N PRO A 143 -6.12 -3.56 -5.77
CA PRO A 143 -6.82 -2.83 -6.82
C PRO A 143 -6.37 -3.29 -8.21
N VAL A 144 -7.27 -3.20 -9.21
CA VAL A 144 -6.95 -3.51 -10.62
C VAL A 144 -5.86 -2.58 -11.18
N SER A 145 -5.79 -1.36 -10.68
CA SER A 145 -4.82 -0.35 -11.08
C SER A 145 -4.47 0.54 -9.90
N GLY A 146 -3.21 0.98 -9.83
CA GLY A 146 -2.73 1.86 -8.77
C GLY A 146 -2.15 1.09 -7.58
N SER A 147 -1.68 1.83 -6.59
CA SER A 147 -1.14 1.29 -5.35
C SER A 147 -2.21 1.31 -4.23
N ARG A 148 -2.09 0.39 -3.28
CA ARG A 148 -2.84 0.42 -2.01
C ARG A 148 -2.03 1.22 -0.98
N ALA A 149 -1.78 2.49 -1.26
CA ALA A 149 -1.13 3.38 -0.29
C ALA A 149 -2.06 3.59 0.91
N SER A 150 -1.50 3.61 2.11
CA SER A 150 -2.24 3.83 3.35
C SER A 150 -1.59 4.98 4.12
N HIS A 151 -2.40 5.99 4.45
CA HIS A 151 -1.99 7.15 5.25
C HIS A 151 -2.40 7.03 6.72
N ALA A 152 -2.91 5.86 7.14
CA ALA A 152 -3.59 5.63 8.42
C ALA A 152 -2.77 6.01 9.67
N LYS A 153 -1.43 5.98 9.62
CA LYS A 153 -0.55 6.31 10.75
C LYS A 153 -0.29 7.82 10.95
N SER A 154 -0.99 8.69 10.24
CA SER A 154 -0.60 10.11 10.14
C SER A 154 -1.78 11.11 10.14
N LEU A 155 -2.72 10.93 11.06
CA LEU A 155 -3.67 12.00 11.42
C LEU A 155 -2.94 13.06 12.26
N THR A 156 -2.61 14.18 11.64
CA THR A 156 -2.21 15.40 12.36
C THR A 156 -3.44 16.25 12.59
N SER A 157 -3.87 16.36 13.85
CA SER A 157 -5.07 17.09 14.30
C SER A 157 -4.83 18.60 14.57
N ALA A 158 -3.75 19.19 14.04
CA ALA A 158 -3.45 20.60 14.25
C ALA A 158 -3.78 21.42 13.01
N VAL A 159 -4.27 22.65 13.17
CA VAL A 159 -4.33 23.63 12.07
C VAL A 159 -2.89 23.95 11.68
N ILE A 160 -2.57 23.65 10.43
CA ILE A 160 -1.26 23.84 9.86
C ILE A 160 -1.35 25.04 8.89
N ASP A 161 -0.39 25.98 8.97
CA ASP A 161 -0.17 27.00 7.92
C ASP A 161 -0.21 26.35 6.54
N ALA A 162 -0.76 27.00 5.52
CA ALA A 162 -0.91 26.42 4.18
C ALA A 162 0.40 25.83 3.62
N ARG A 163 1.57 26.44 3.89
CA ARG A 163 2.88 25.91 3.51
C ARG A 163 3.27 24.67 4.28
N ASP A 164 3.03 24.68 5.58
CA ASP A 164 3.32 23.55 6.44
C ASP A 164 2.36 22.38 6.13
N PHE A 165 1.11 22.65 5.74
CA PHE A 165 0.14 21.64 5.31
C PHE A 165 0.64 20.92 4.06
N LEU A 166 1.09 21.68 3.05
CA LEU A 166 1.66 21.11 1.83
C LEU A 166 2.93 20.29 2.11
N ARG A 167 3.77 20.72 3.06
CA ARG A 167 4.97 19.99 3.48
C ARG A 167 4.61 18.67 4.17
N ALA A 168 3.77 18.73 5.20
CA ALA A 168 3.30 17.55 5.93
C ALA A 168 2.56 16.56 5.02
N ARG A 169 1.80 17.06 4.04
CA ARG A 169 1.19 16.24 2.97
C ARG A 169 2.24 15.55 2.11
N ALA A 170 3.27 16.27 1.65
CA ALA A 170 4.31 15.68 0.81
C ALA A 170 5.07 14.57 1.54
N GLU A 171 5.39 14.77 2.81
CA GLU A 171 6.02 13.78 3.69
C GLU A 171 5.13 12.54 3.88
N ARG A 172 3.85 12.71 4.21
CA ARG A 172 2.89 11.60 4.34
C ARG A 172 2.68 10.84 3.03
N ARG A 173 2.64 11.56 1.91
CA ARG A 173 2.56 10.96 0.57
C ARG A 173 3.79 10.11 0.28
N GLN A 174 4.97 10.62 0.59
CA GLN A 174 6.22 9.90 0.41
C GLN A 174 6.24 8.64 1.30
N ALA A 175 5.93 8.77 2.58
CA ALA A 175 5.92 7.66 3.53
C ALA A 175 4.95 6.53 3.11
N ALA A 176 3.76 6.87 2.60
CA ALA A 176 2.79 5.87 2.17
C ALA A 176 3.16 5.14 0.87
N HIS A 177 4.07 5.68 0.06
CA HIS A 177 4.54 5.08 -1.18
C HIS A 177 5.94 4.47 -1.10
N MET A 178 6.72 4.84 -0.08
CA MET A 178 8.08 4.39 0.14
C MET A 178 8.16 3.77 1.55
N PRO A 179 7.74 2.51 1.70
CA PRO A 179 7.82 1.82 2.98
C PRO A 179 9.29 1.74 3.44
N GLU A 180 9.54 2.07 4.69
CA GLU A 180 10.85 1.90 5.31
C GLU A 180 11.16 0.40 5.48
N GLY A 181 12.41 0.03 5.20
CA GLY A 181 12.93 -1.32 5.41
C GLY A 181 13.76 -1.85 4.25
N THR A 182 14.25 -3.07 4.40
CA THR A 182 15.16 -3.71 3.45
C THR A 182 14.38 -4.38 2.32
N PRO A 183 14.54 -3.95 1.05
CA PRO A 183 13.78 -4.53 -0.06
C PRO A 183 14.20 -5.98 -0.34
N VAL A 184 13.23 -6.87 -0.48
CA VAL A 184 13.42 -8.21 -1.06
C VAL A 184 12.45 -8.38 -2.20
N ILE A 185 12.99 -8.70 -3.37
CA ILE A 185 12.15 -8.97 -4.54
C ILE A 185 11.65 -10.41 -4.48
N PHE A 186 10.35 -10.59 -4.68
CA PHE A 186 9.74 -11.86 -5.00
C PHE A 186 9.31 -11.88 -6.47
N THR A 187 9.56 -13.01 -7.14
CA THR A 187 9.06 -13.24 -8.49
C THR A 187 8.64 -14.70 -8.67
N GLY A 188 7.53 -14.90 -9.39
CA GLY A 188 7.11 -16.20 -9.90
C GLY A 188 6.03 -16.02 -10.96
N GLY A 189 5.74 -17.09 -11.69
CA GLY A 189 4.72 -17.11 -12.73
C GLY A 189 3.38 -17.65 -12.24
N ARG A 190 2.48 -17.81 -13.20
CA ARG A 190 1.26 -18.62 -13.05
C ARG A 190 1.64 -20.05 -13.38
N SER A 191 1.52 -20.95 -12.41
CA SER A 191 1.77 -22.38 -12.60
C SER A 191 0.44 -23.12 -12.69
N ARG A 192 0.37 -24.09 -13.60
CA ARG A 192 -0.69 -25.09 -13.61
C ARG A 192 -0.17 -26.33 -12.90
N PHE A 193 -1.01 -26.90 -12.04
CA PHE A 193 -0.68 -28.10 -11.27
C PHE A 193 -1.61 -29.22 -11.72
N GLU A 194 -1.09 -30.43 -11.81
CA GLU A 194 -1.86 -31.62 -12.16
C GLU A 194 -2.77 -32.05 -11.01
N THR A 195 -2.30 -31.86 -9.77
CA THR A 195 -3.01 -32.24 -8.55
C THR A 195 -3.22 -31.04 -7.62
N THR A 196 -4.21 -31.15 -6.75
CA THR A 196 -4.47 -30.15 -5.69
C THR A 196 -3.35 -30.16 -4.66
N GLU A 197 -2.76 -31.34 -4.41
CA GLU A 197 -1.64 -31.56 -3.51
C GLU A 197 -0.40 -30.78 -3.98
N ASP A 198 -0.09 -30.80 -5.27
CA ASP A 198 1.03 -30.03 -5.83
C ASP A 198 0.80 -28.52 -5.72
N ALA A 199 -0.42 -28.06 -5.94
CA ALA A 199 -0.77 -26.65 -5.77
C ALA A 199 -0.59 -26.21 -4.31
N LYS A 200 -1.02 -27.03 -3.34
CA LYS A 200 -0.84 -26.79 -1.90
C LYS A 200 0.64 -26.82 -1.49
N ALA A 201 1.40 -27.78 -2.00
CA ALA A 201 2.83 -27.89 -1.76
C ALA A 201 3.59 -26.69 -2.32
N TYR A 202 3.21 -26.21 -3.51
CA TYR A 202 3.78 -25.01 -4.10
C TYR A 202 3.56 -23.76 -3.24
N ALA A 203 2.32 -23.54 -2.80
CA ALA A 203 1.98 -22.44 -1.90
C ALA A 203 2.75 -22.53 -0.57
N SER A 204 2.82 -23.73 0.01
CA SER A 204 3.57 -23.99 1.25
C SER A 204 5.07 -23.70 1.08
N ASN A 205 5.64 -24.06 -0.08
CA ASN A 205 7.05 -23.78 -0.39
C ASN A 205 7.33 -22.29 -0.55
N ILE A 206 6.40 -21.50 -1.11
CA ILE A 206 6.50 -20.04 -1.17
C ILE A 206 6.58 -19.47 0.25
N TRP A 207 5.60 -19.81 1.10
CA TRP A 207 5.49 -19.27 2.45
C TRP A 207 6.69 -19.67 3.31
N ALA A 208 7.05 -20.95 3.32
CA ALA A 208 8.22 -21.43 4.07
C ALA A 208 9.54 -20.82 3.59
N THR A 209 9.64 -20.41 2.31
CA THR A 209 10.82 -19.70 1.81
C THR A 209 10.82 -18.26 2.30
N LEU A 210 9.68 -17.57 2.24
CA LEU A 210 9.55 -16.19 2.71
C LEU A 210 9.76 -16.08 4.23
N ASP A 211 9.26 -17.03 5.01
CA ASP A 211 9.52 -17.11 6.46
C ASP A 211 11.02 -17.17 6.78
N LYS A 212 11.76 -18.00 6.05
CA LYS A 212 13.22 -18.09 6.20
C LYS A 212 13.92 -16.80 5.81
N VAL A 213 13.45 -16.12 4.76
CA VAL A 213 14.02 -14.84 4.34
C VAL A 213 13.75 -13.76 5.39
N ARG A 214 12.52 -13.68 5.91
CA ARG A 214 12.15 -12.76 7.00
C ARG A 214 12.97 -13.00 8.27
N ALA A 215 13.24 -14.26 8.62
CA ALA A 215 14.11 -14.58 9.75
C ALA A 215 15.54 -14.03 9.58
N ASN A 216 16.01 -13.83 8.35
CA ASN A 216 17.32 -13.23 8.04
C ASN A 216 17.24 -11.72 7.76
N VAL A 217 16.06 -11.19 7.43
CA VAL A 217 15.79 -9.77 7.14
C VAL A 217 14.52 -9.36 7.91
N PRO A 218 14.61 -9.04 9.20
CA PRO A 218 13.43 -8.78 10.03
C PRO A 218 12.64 -7.55 9.58
N ASP A 219 13.30 -6.54 9.03
CA ASP A 219 12.76 -5.28 8.48
C ASP A 219 12.40 -5.39 6.98
N LEU A 220 12.16 -6.61 6.51
CA LEU A 220 11.80 -6.92 5.13
C LEU A 220 10.64 -6.05 4.61
N VAL A 221 10.84 -5.47 3.43
CA VAL A 221 9.78 -4.96 2.55
C VAL A 221 9.67 -5.89 1.34
N LEU A 222 8.50 -6.49 1.12
CA LEU A 222 8.27 -7.39 0.00
C LEU A 222 8.02 -6.59 -1.29
N VAL A 223 8.88 -6.74 -2.29
CA VAL A 223 8.74 -6.12 -3.61
C VAL A 223 8.30 -7.16 -4.63
N HIS A 224 7.21 -6.95 -5.36
CA HIS A 224 6.74 -7.92 -6.35
C HIS A 224 6.00 -7.28 -7.54
N GLY A 225 5.71 -8.08 -8.57
CA GLY A 225 5.06 -7.63 -9.80
C GLY A 225 3.54 -7.49 -9.72
N GLY A 226 2.90 -8.04 -8.69
CA GLY A 226 1.49 -7.80 -8.38
C GLY A 226 0.50 -8.62 -9.20
N ASP A 227 0.91 -9.74 -9.81
CA ASP A 227 -0.02 -10.62 -10.52
C ASP A 227 -1.00 -11.29 -9.54
N SER A 228 -2.29 -10.96 -9.66
CA SER A 228 -3.35 -11.50 -8.80
C SER A 228 -3.70 -12.97 -9.08
N LYS A 229 -3.14 -13.60 -10.12
CA LYS A 229 -3.49 -14.97 -10.50
C LYS A 229 -2.35 -15.98 -10.37
N GLY A 230 -1.21 -15.58 -9.80
CA GLY A 230 0.01 -16.39 -9.79
C GLY A 230 0.71 -16.41 -8.44
N ALA A 231 2.00 -16.74 -8.47
CA ALA A 231 2.86 -16.79 -7.28
C ALA A 231 2.87 -15.46 -6.51
N ASP A 232 2.80 -14.31 -7.20
CA ASP A 232 2.71 -12.98 -6.59
C ASP A 232 1.49 -12.82 -5.68
N ARG A 233 0.35 -13.48 -5.97
CA ARG A 233 -0.82 -13.49 -5.07
C ARG A 233 -0.47 -14.20 -3.76
N LEU A 234 0.16 -15.37 -3.85
CA LEU A 234 0.53 -16.18 -2.67
C LEU A 234 1.55 -15.46 -1.79
N ALA A 235 2.54 -14.81 -2.40
CA ALA A 235 3.53 -14.00 -1.67
C ALA A 235 2.89 -12.77 -1.02
N ALA A 236 1.89 -12.16 -1.66
CA ALA A 236 1.17 -11.04 -1.10
C ALA A 236 0.28 -11.43 0.08
N SER A 237 -0.43 -12.56 -0.01
CA SER A 237 -1.17 -13.12 1.13
C SER A 237 -0.24 -13.42 2.30
N TRP A 238 0.95 -13.97 2.03
CA TRP A 238 1.97 -14.17 3.06
C TRP A 238 2.36 -12.84 3.71
N ALA A 239 2.70 -11.82 2.92
CA ALA A 239 3.12 -10.54 3.46
C ALA A 239 2.02 -9.87 4.30
N GLU A 240 0.77 -9.90 3.82
CA GLU A 240 -0.35 -9.34 4.56
C GLU A 240 -0.59 -10.07 5.89
N ARG A 241 -0.50 -11.41 5.92
CA ARG A 241 -0.64 -12.21 7.14
C ARG A 241 0.46 -11.96 8.17
N HIS A 242 1.65 -11.58 7.71
CA HIS A 242 2.81 -11.34 8.54
C HIS A 242 3.05 -9.84 8.83
N GLU A 243 2.11 -8.97 8.44
CA GLU A 243 2.20 -7.51 8.56
C GLU A 243 3.46 -6.92 7.91
N VAL A 244 3.91 -7.57 6.84
CA VAL A 244 5.06 -7.15 6.03
C VAL A 244 4.59 -6.13 5.00
N GLN A 245 5.27 -4.99 4.95
CA GLN A 245 5.00 -3.93 3.98
C GLN A 245 5.29 -4.43 2.56
N GLN A 246 4.45 -4.02 1.60
CA GLN A 246 4.52 -4.48 0.22
C GLN A 246 4.69 -3.32 -0.75
N LEU A 247 5.63 -3.44 -1.69
CA LEU A 247 5.79 -2.52 -2.80
C LEU A 247 5.49 -3.24 -4.12
N THR A 248 4.39 -2.84 -4.75
CA THR A 248 3.91 -3.48 -5.98
C THR A 248 4.30 -2.68 -7.21
N PHE A 249 5.05 -3.31 -8.13
CA PHE A 249 5.37 -2.74 -9.42
C PHE A 249 4.45 -3.31 -10.51
N SER A 250 3.42 -2.55 -10.87
CA SER A 250 2.51 -2.94 -11.95
C SER A 250 3.15 -2.79 -13.33
N LEU A 251 2.67 -3.54 -14.31
CA LEU A 251 3.11 -3.38 -15.70
C LEU A 251 2.60 -2.07 -16.30
N ASP A 252 3.51 -1.25 -16.83
CA ASP A 252 3.12 -0.11 -17.66
C ASP A 252 2.70 -0.60 -19.06
N ARG A 253 1.38 -0.61 -19.29
CA ARG A 253 0.78 -1.08 -20.54
C ARG A 253 1.24 -0.28 -21.77
N ARG A 254 1.68 0.97 -21.59
CA ARG A 254 2.16 1.83 -22.68
C ARG A 254 3.46 1.31 -23.30
N LEU A 255 4.25 0.54 -22.54
CA LEU A 255 5.53 -0.01 -22.97
C LEU A 255 5.42 -1.35 -23.74
N GLY A 256 4.20 -1.90 -23.88
CA GLY A 256 3.95 -3.14 -24.60
C GLY A 256 4.81 -4.31 -24.11
N ALA A 257 5.46 -5.02 -25.04
CA ALA A 257 6.28 -6.20 -24.73
C ALA A 257 7.48 -5.92 -23.79
N ARG A 258 7.90 -4.65 -23.65
CA ARG A 258 9.03 -4.26 -22.79
C ARG A 258 8.62 -3.99 -21.34
N ALA A 259 7.32 -3.91 -21.05
CA ALA A 259 6.80 -3.53 -19.74
C ALA A 259 7.36 -4.39 -18.60
N GLY A 260 7.42 -5.71 -18.80
CA GLY A 260 7.94 -6.64 -17.80
C GLY A 260 9.43 -6.43 -17.49
N PHE A 261 10.23 -6.16 -18.51
CA PHE A 261 11.67 -5.90 -18.34
C PHE A 261 11.94 -4.56 -17.69
N LYS A 262 11.20 -3.50 -18.07
CA LYS A 262 11.35 -2.18 -17.43
C LYS A 262 10.95 -2.23 -15.95
N ARG A 263 9.88 -2.95 -15.64
CA ARG A 263 9.45 -3.21 -14.26
C ARG A 263 10.55 -3.92 -13.46
N ASN A 264 11.18 -4.95 -14.03
CA ASN A 264 12.28 -5.67 -13.39
C ASN A 264 13.48 -4.76 -13.10
N GLU A 265 13.85 -3.89 -14.04
CA GLU A 265 14.90 -2.89 -13.85
C GLU A 265 14.57 -1.94 -12.69
N GLN A 266 13.33 -1.47 -12.61
CA GLN A 266 12.86 -0.62 -11.51
C GLN A 266 12.93 -1.33 -10.15
N MET A 267 12.47 -2.58 -10.07
CA MET A 267 12.58 -3.35 -8.83
C MET A 267 14.04 -3.55 -8.40
N LEU A 268 14.94 -3.86 -9.34
CA LEU A 268 16.37 -4.03 -9.04
C LEU A 268 17.06 -2.72 -8.64
N SER A 269 16.57 -1.58 -9.13
CA SER A 269 17.12 -0.26 -8.77
C SER A 269 16.95 0.10 -7.28
N LEU A 270 16.08 -0.62 -6.56
CA LEU A 270 15.93 -0.51 -5.11
C LEU A 270 17.08 -1.16 -4.32
N ASN A 271 18.10 -1.72 -5.00
CA ASN A 271 19.23 -2.42 -4.39
C ASN A 271 18.78 -3.48 -3.36
N PRO A 272 17.94 -4.45 -3.78
CA PRO A 272 17.36 -5.42 -2.86
C PRO A 272 18.41 -6.34 -2.24
N ARG A 273 18.15 -6.77 -1.00
CA ARG A 273 19.01 -7.71 -0.29
C ARG A 273 18.96 -9.11 -0.92
N TYR A 274 17.76 -9.55 -1.29
CA TYR A 274 17.50 -10.85 -1.91
C TYR A 274 16.57 -10.73 -3.11
N VAL A 275 16.74 -11.66 -4.07
CA VAL A 275 15.70 -12.01 -5.05
C VAL A 275 15.26 -13.44 -4.79
N VAL A 276 14.01 -13.62 -4.36
CA VAL A 276 13.35 -14.91 -4.19
C VAL A 276 12.65 -15.26 -5.49
N ALA A 277 13.13 -16.30 -6.17
CA ALA A 277 12.65 -16.66 -7.51
C ALA A 277 11.99 -18.03 -7.52
N PHE A 278 10.72 -18.05 -7.92
CA PHE A 278 9.91 -19.24 -8.18
C PHE A 278 9.72 -19.44 -9.69
N PRO A 279 9.29 -20.64 -10.14
CA PRO A 279 9.09 -20.94 -11.55
C PRO A 279 8.26 -19.86 -12.24
N GLY A 280 8.69 -19.41 -13.42
CA GLY A 280 8.07 -18.32 -14.15
C GLY A 280 8.39 -18.36 -15.64
N ASN A 281 8.19 -17.23 -16.32
CA ASN A 281 8.46 -17.12 -17.76
C ASN A 281 9.84 -16.48 -18.04
N GLY A 282 10.14 -16.19 -19.30
CA GLY A 282 11.40 -15.55 -19.70
C GLY A 282 11.67 -14.18 -19.04
N VAL A 283 10.64 -13.47 -18.59
CA VAL A 283 10.79 -12.20 -17.84
C VAL A 283 11.30 -12.49 -16.43
N THR A 284 10.81 -13.54 -15.78
CA THR A 284 11.32 -14.03 -14.48
C THR A 284 12.76 -14.50 -14.60
N GLU A 285 13.08 -15.29 -15.62
CA GLU A 285 14.45 -15.76 -15.90
C GLU A 285 15.41 -14.58 -16.07
N ARG A 286 14.98 -13.56 -16.83
CA ARG A 286 15.79 -12.37 -17.06
C ARG A 286 16.07 -11.60 -15.78
N LEU A 287 15.09 -11.45 -14.89
CA LEU A 287 15.27 -10.81 -13.58
C LEU A 287 16.36 -11.51 -12.77
N VAL A 288 16.36 -12.85 -12.74
CA VAL A 288 17.37 -13.64 -12.00
C VAL A 288 18.77 -13.44 -12.59
N ILE A 289 18.89 -13.42 -13.92
CA ILE A 289 20.17 -13.17 -14.60
C ILE A 289 20.71 -11.77 -14.24
N ASP A 290 19.86 -10.75 -14.34
CA ASP A 290 20.25 -9.36 -14.06
C ASP A 290 20.59 -9.17 -12.56
N ALA A 291 19.87 -9.82 -11.65
CA ALA A 291 20.17 -9.83 -10.21
C ALA A 291 21.55 -10.45 -9.92
N LYS A 292 21.85 -11.61 -10.51
CA LYS A 292 23.17 -12.27 -10.37
C LYS A 292 24.30 -11.40 -10.94
N LYS A 293 24.06 -10.73 -12.07
CA LYS A 293 25.03 -9.79 -12.66
C LYS A 293 25.34 -8.62 -11.72
N GLN A 294 24.35 -8.14 -10.98
CA GLN A 294 24.49 -7.10 -9.95
C GLN A 294 25.01 -7.64 -8.61
N ARG A 295 25.37 -8.94 -8.52
CA ARG A 295 25.82 -9.62 -7.29
C ARG A 295 24.79 -9.61 -6.16
N ILE A 296 23.50 -9.50 -6.49
CA ILE A 296 22.41 -9.67 -5.54
C ILE A 296 22.23 -11.17 -5.25
N THR A 297 21.99 -11.52 -3.99
CA THR A 297 21.81 -12.93 -3.60
C THR A 297 20.46 -13.45 -4.07
N VAL A 298 20.46 -14.54 -4.84
CA VAL A 298 19.23 -15.16 -5.36
C VAL A 298 18.89 -16.41 -4.56
N VAL A 299 17.70 -16.43 -3.95
CA VAL A 299 17.10 -17.62 -3.37
C VAL A 299 16.34 -18.36 -4.48
N ASP A 300 17.04 -19.26 -5.15
CA ASP A 300 16.54 -19.97 -6.34
C ASP A 300 15.65 -21.15 -5.95
N ARG A 301 14.34 -21.03 -6.22
CA ARG A 301 13.30 -22.03 -5.96
C ARG A 301 12.55 -22.39 -7.24
N ARG A 302 13.19 -22.23 -8.40
CA ARG A 302 12.59 -22.46 -9.73
C ARG A 302 12.46 -23.93 -10.13
N GLY A 303 12.74 -24.87 -9.23
CA GLY A 303 12.50 -26.29 -9.45
C GLY A 303 10.99 -26.65 -9.39
N PRO A 304 10.64 -27.91 -9.70
CA PRO A 304 9.26 -28.39 -9.63
C PRO A 304 8.61 -28.09 -8.29
N VAL A 305 7.37 -27.59 -8.30
CA VAL A 305 6.61 -27.29 -7.06
C VAL A 305 7.35 -26.31 -6.13
N GLY A 306 8.27 -25.48 -6.64
CA GLY A 306 8.94 -24.45 -5.85
C GLY A 306 10.13 -24.96 -5.02
N VAL A 307 10.75 -26.07 -5.44
CA VAL A 307 11.97 -26.61 -4.80
C VAL A 307 13.24 -25.97 -5.37
N LYS A 308 14.36 -26.15 -4.68
CA LYS A 308 15.67 -25.73 -5.20
C LYS A 308 15.97 -26.51 -6.49
N PRO A 309 16.37 -25.87 -7.60
CA PRO A 309 16.75 -26.59 -8.81
C PRO A 309 17.87 -27.59 -8.52
N VAL A 310 17.71 -28.82 -8.99
CA VAL A 310 18.82 -29.78 -9.02
C VAL A 310 19.71 -29.35 -10.18
N HIS A 311 20.87 -28.78 -9.88
CA HIS A 311 21.89 -28.60 -10.91
C HIS A 311 22.35 -30.01 -11.30
N ALA A 312 22.02 -30.44 -12.51
CA ALA A 312 22.74 -31.55 -13.12
C ALA A 312 24.21 -31.12 -13.13
N GLN A 313 25.06 -31.82 -12.36
CA GLN A 313 26.50 -31.64 -12.44
C GLN A 313 26.87 -31.83 -13.92
N ALA A 314 27.31 -30.77 -14.57
CA ALA A 314 27.89 -30.85 -15.88
C ALA A 314 29.09 -31.81 -15.77
N ARG A 315 29.00 -32.94 -16.46
CA ARG A 315 30.15 -33.78 -16.78
C ARG A 315 31.01 -33.10 -17.82
#